data_AF-A0A8J8T1C3-F1
#
_entry.id   AF-A0A8J8T1C3-F1
#
_cell.length_a   1.000
_cell.length_b   1.000
_cell.length_c   1.000
_cell.angle_alpha   90.00
_cell.angle_beta   90.00
_cell.angle_gamma   90.00
#
_symmetry.space_group_name_H-M   'P 1'
#
loop_
_entity.id
_entity.type
_entity.pdbx_description
1 polymer ?
#
loop_
_entity_poly.entity_id
_entity_poly.type
_entity_poly.pdbx_seq_one_letter_code
_entity_poly.pdbx_strand_id
1 'polypeptide(L)'
;MALTALRLEKKHYDKATKLEQMIDYWDCNACLLFSEDIRECPKCNGRSCYNCLLDYSKVEYAKDPTLKTRNITKCCLCSELNVARVPHRFLTNLLNELKFKCPDCLKSYKFQSYKVHKTRGECQRGADQEENDVVMYQPNAMQNAELIKSLFILERDSKYVHEYIFQTKTLVRHQVTMAQNFPHNFQSVQTPTGRLFLIGGGDYNKMPDSLYECYEIMVHDNTYNILSKDKMKYARHGHSACSLGEKFIIVTGSRKENEGAQLKAECYNTDIDIWFDLPQLNEGRHYHASCSFVDRFVYVFCGISNQTKKYINSIERLPN
;
A
#
# COMPACT_ATOMS: atom_id res chain seq x y z
N MET A 1 3.65 38.32 -5.56
CA MET A 1 4.52 37.29 -4.94
C MET A 1 3.62 36.18 -4.42
N ALA A 2 3.40 35.14 -5.22
CA ALA A 2 2.62 33.98 -4.82
C ALA A 2 3.54 33.06 -3.99
N LEU A 3 3.19 32.81 -2.73
CA LEU A 3 3.89 31.88 -1.86
C LEU A 3 3.79 30.46 -2.44
N THR A 4 4.81 30.11 -3.21
CA THR A 4 5.15 28.78 -3.70
C THR A 4 5.55 27.89 -2.54
N ALA A 5 4.89 26.74 -2.43
CA ALA A 5 5.16 25.62 -1.51
C ALA A 5 4.88 25.90 -0.02
N LEU A 6 3.80 25.29 0.48
CA LEU A 6 3.58 25.15 1.91
C LEU A 6 4.39 23.94 2.38
N ARG A 7 5.43 24.15 3.19
CA ARG A 7 6.20 23.06 3.81
C ARG A 7 5.34 22.40 4.89
N LEU A 8 4.63 21.35 4.53
CA LEU A 8 3.93 20.51 5.50
C LEU A 8 4.94 19.61 6.19
N GLU A 9 5.31 19.99 7.41
CA GLU A 9 6.11 19.17 8.30
C GLU A 9 5.22 18.10 8.97
N LYS A 10 5.80 16.92 9.26
CA LYS A 10 5.11 15.77 9.89
C LYS A 10 4.29 16.15 11.14
N LYS A 11 4.72 17.17 11.88
CA LYS A 11 4.05 17.71 13.07
C LYS A 11 2.65 18.30 12.81
N HIS A 12 2.30 18.61 11.56
CA HIS A 12 1.00 19.15 11.18
C HIS A 12 0.01 18.06 10.75
N TYR A 13 0.32 16.78 10.97
CA TYR A 13 -0.56 15.67 10.59
C TYR A 13 -1.59 15.35 11.67
N ASP A 14 -2.81 14.98 11.26
CA ASP A 14 -3.81 14.48 12.20
C ASP A 14 -3.58 13.00 12.51
N LYS A 15 -2.99 12.72 13.67
CA LYS A 15 -2.71 11.35 14.13
C LYS A 15 -3.95 10.45 14.19
N ALA A 16 -5.16 11.01 14.25
CA ALA A 16 -6.39 10.22 14.27
C ALA A 16 -6.57 9.38 12.98
N THR A 17 -5.98 9.80 11.86
CA THR A 17 -6.02 9.02 10.62
C THR A 17 -4.94 7.92 10.56
N LYS A 18 -3.90 7.95 11.43
CA LYS A 18 -2.81 6.96 11.51
C LYS A 18 -1.97 6.79 10.21
N LEU A 19 -1.79 7.84 9.42
CA LEU A 19 -1.13 7.80 8.09
C LEU A 19 0.10 8.70 8.02
N GLU A 20 0.64 9.09 9.18
CA GLU A 20 1.81 9.95 9.28
C GLU A 20 3.01 9.38 8.51
N GLN A 21 3.16 8.06 8.48
CA GLN A 21 4.27 7.41 7.75
C GLN A 21 3.99 7.29 6.24
N MET A 22 2.75 7.54 5.79
CA MET A 22 2.41 7.63 4.36
C MET A 22 2.80 8.96 3.75
N ILE A 23 3.11 9.98 4.57
CA ILE A 23 3.62 11.28 4.11
C ILE A 23 4.93 11.10 3.35
N ASP A 24 5.77 10.16 3.78
CA ASP A 24 7.07 9.89 3.18
C ASP A 24 6.96 9.41 1.72
N TYR A 25 5.78 8.91 1.30
CA TYR A 25 5.51 8.59 -0.10
C TYR A 25 5.35 9.84 -0.99
N TRP A 26 4.94 10.95 -0.38
CA TRP A 26 4.69 12.24 -1.03
C TRP A 26 5.82 13.24 -0.83
N ASP A 27 6.82 12.89 -0.02
CA ASP A 27 8.06 13.64 0.09
C ASP A 27 8.92 13.41 -1.16
N CYS A 28 9.34 14.51 -1.78
CA CYS A 28 10.24 14.44 -2.91
C CYS A 28 11.64 14.07 -2.43
N ASN A 29 12.23 12.99 -2.97
CA ASN A 29 13.60 12.59 -2.60
C ASN A 29 14.68 13.64 -2.95
N ALA A 30 14.38 14.60 -3.83
CA ALA A 30 15.32 15.65 -4.25
C ALA A 30 15.27 16.88 -3.34
N CYS A 31 14.08 17.42 -3.04
CA CYS A 31 13.94 18.61 -2.19
C CYS A 31 13.53 18.32 -0.75
N LEU A 32 13.18 17.07 -0.43
CA LEU A 32 12.70 16.61 0.88
C LEU A 32 11.45 17.38 1.33
N LEU A 33 10.63 17.81 0.37
CA LEU A 33 9.37 18.49 0.61
C LEU A 33 8.21 17.64 0.12
N PHE A 34 7.14 17.64 0.92
CA PHE A 34 5.85 17.13 0.53
C PHE A 34 5.33 17.82 -0.74
N SER A 35 4.84 17.04 -1.70
CA SER A 35 4.24 17.55 -2.93
C SER A 35 3.06 16.70 -3.38
N GLU A 36 2.00 17.31 -3.93
CA GLU A 36 0.90 16.56 -4.54
C GLU A 36 1.25 16.03 -5.94
N ASP A 37 2.28 16.60 -6.56
CA ASP A 37 2.69 16.28 -7.92
C ASP A 37 4.00 15.48 -7.92
N ILE A 38 4.07 14.47 -7.04
CA ILE A 38 5.13 13.47 -7.10
C ILE A 38 4.97 12.66 -8.38
N ARG A 39 6.10 12.37 -9.03
CA ARG A 39 6.21 11.49 -10.19
C ARG A 39 7.18 10.36 -9.89
N GLU A 40 6.90 9.21 -10.48
CA GLU A 40 7.70 8.00 -10.36
C GLU A 40 8.47 7.72 -11.66
N CYS A 41 9.76 7.45 -11.51
CA CYS A 41 10.60 6.99 -12.60
C CYS A 41 10.20 5.55 -12.98
N PRO A 42 9.90 5.27 -14.26
CA PRO A 42 9.50 3.93 -14.71
C PRO A 42 10.62 2.90 -14.66
N LYS A 43 11.88 3.32 -14.48
CA LYS A 43 13.06 2.44 -14.50
C LYS A 43 13.50 2.02 -13.11
N CYS A 44 13.53 2.95 -12.15
CA CYS A 44 14.06 2.70 -10.80
C CYS A 44 13.05 2.95 -9.68
N ASN A 45 11.78 3.25 -10.02
CA ASN A 45 10.72 3.61 -9.06
C ASN A 45 11.05 4.82 -8.18
N GLY A 46 12.07 5.60 -8.54
CA GLY A 46 12.48 6.82 -7.84
C GLY A 46 11.41 7.89 -7.89
N ARG A 47 11.13 8.53 -6.75
CA ARG A 47 10.08 9.55 -6.60
C ARG A 47 10.66 10.95 -6.50
N SER A 48 10.09 11.89 -7.24
CA SER A 48 10.43 13.32 -7.12
C SER A 48 9.26 14.18 -7.56
N CYS A 49 9.11 15.37 -6.97
CA CYS A 49 8.10 16.31 -7.41
C CYS A 49 8.41 16.79 -8.83
N TYR A 50 7.37 17.08 -9.59
CA TYR A 50 7.50 17.46 -11.00
C TYR A 50 8.39 18.70 -11.20
N ASN A 51 8.32 19.69 -10.29
CA ASN A 51 9.20 20.86 -10.33
C ASN A 51 10.69 20.49 -10.21
N CYS A 52 11.05 19.63 -9.26
CA CYS A 52 12.44 19.17 -9.14
C CYS A 52 12.91 18.40 -10.36
N LEU A 53 12.03 17.59 -10.98
CA LEU A 53 12.36 16.90 -12.22
C LEU A 53 12.61 17.89 -13.37
N LEU A 54 11.78 18.93 -13.51
CA LEU A 54 11.97 19.98 -14.49
C LEU A 54 13.29 20.74 -14.27
N ASP A 55 13.59 21.08 -13.02
CA ASP A 55 14.84 21.76 -12.65
C ASP A 55 16.07 20.90 -12.94
N TYR A 56 16.03 19.62 -12.57
CA TYR A 56 17.11 18.67 -12.81
C TYR A 56 17.33 18.38 -14.31
N SER A 57 16.28 18.57 -15.13
CA SER A 57 16.32 18.33 -16.58
C SER A 57 16.80 19.54 -17.39
N LYS A 58 17.02 20.72 -16.77
CA LYS A 58 17.39 21.97 -17.48
C LYS A 58 18.59 21.81 -18.42
N VAL A 59 19.63 21.10 -17.99
CA VAL A 59 20.84 20.87 -18.79
C VAL A 59 20.53 20.03 -20.02
N GLU A 60 19.65 19.03 -19.92
CA GLU A 60 19.27 18.21 -21.08
C GLU A 60 18.33 18.97 -22.01
N TYR A 61 17.46 19.83 -21.48
CA TYR A 61 16.61 20.72 -22.30
C TYR A 61 17.42 21.76 -23.08
N ALA A 62 18.55 22.22 -22.55
CA ALA A 62 19.45 23.11 -23.28
C ALA A 62 20.11 22.40 -24.48
N LYS A 63 20.34 21.07 -24.39
CA LYS A 63 20.88 20.26 -25.49
C LYS A 63 19.81 19.85 -26.50
N ASP A 64 18.64 19.46 -26.01
CA ASP A 64 17.49 19.07 -26.82
C ASP A 64 16.18 19.64 -26.22
N PRO A 65 15.72 20.80 -26.73
CA PRO A 65 14.48 21.42 -26.27
C PRO A 65 13.22 20.57 -26.51
N THR A 66 13.25 19.61 -27.43
CA THR A 66 12.09 18.77 -27.74
C THR A 66 11.71 17.86 -26.57
N LEU A 67 12.68 17.50 -25.71
CA LEU A 67 12.45 16.69 -24.52
C LEU A 67 11.38 17.31 -23.60
N LYS A 68 11.42 18.64 -23.42
CA LYS A 68 10.43 19.35 -22.58
C LYS A 68 9.03 19.27 -23.19
N THR A 69 8.90 19.46 -24.51
CA THR A 69 7.61 19.37 -25.21
C THR A 69 7.00 17.96 -25.16
N ARG A 70 7.85 16.93 -25.08
CA ARG A 70 7.45 15.52 -24.96
C ARG A 70 7.27 15.06 -23.51
N ASN A 71 7.36 15.96 -22.53
CA ASN A 71 7.32 15.66 -21.09
C ASN A 71 8.36 14.60 -20.65
N ILE A 72 9.52 14.58 -21.30
CA ILE A 72 10.64 13.72 -20.91
C ILE A 72 11.46 14.49 -19.85
N THR A 73 11.72 13.83 -18.73
CA THR A 73 12.50 14.37 -17.61
C THR A 73 13.64 13.41 -17.27
N LYS A 74 14.73 13.97 -16.75
CA LYS A 74 15.85 13.20 -16.20
C LYS A 74 15.52 12.80 -14.76
N CYS A 75 15.58 11.51 -14.46
CA CYS A 75 15.37 11.00 -13.11
C CYS A 75 16.48 11.48 -12.16
N CYS A 76 16.11 11.99 -10.98
CA CYS A 76 17.08 12.44 -9.97
C CYS A 76 17.88 11.33 -9.29
N LEU A 77 17.43 10.06 -9.40
CA LEU A 77 18.13 8.91 -8.79
C LEU A 77 18.98 8.14 -9.81
N CYS A 78 18.36 7.60 -10.86
CA CYS A 78 19.08 6.80 -11.85
C CYS A 78 19.65 7.61 -13.03
N SER A 79 19.42 8.93 -13.07
CA SER A 79 19.90 9.83 -14.13
C SER A 79 19.37 9.57 -15.54
N GLU A 80 18.38 8.68 -15.70
CA GLU A 80 17.84 8.27 -17.00
C GLU A 80 16.75 9.21 -17.49
N LEU A 81 16.73 9.46 -18.80
CA LEU A 81 15.69 10.23 -19.47
C LEU A 81 14.45 9.37 -19.71
N ASN A 82 13.31 9.81 -19.21
CA ASN A 82 12.06 9.07 -19.31
C ASN A 82 10.85 9.99 -19.16
N VAL A 83 9.67 9.48 -19.55
CA VAL A 83 8.40 10.12 -19.20
C VAL A 83 8.02 9.65 -17.80
N ALA A 84 8.24 10.51 -16.81
CA ALA A 84 7.91 10.21 -15.42
C ALA A 84 6.40 10.00 -15.26
N ARG A 85 6.02 8.98 -14.49
CA ARG A 85 4.64 8.52 -14.36
C ARG A 85 3.99 9.16 -13.14
N VAL A 86 2.68 9.36 -13.19
CA VAL A 86 1.93 9.60 -11.94
C VAL A 86 1.98 8.34 -11.06
N PRO A 87 2.04 8.49 -9.73
CA PRO A 87 1.87 7.40 -8.78
C PRO A 87 0.55 6.66 -9.05
N HIS A 88 0.47 5.42 -8.60
CA HIS A 88 -0.80 4.67 -8.68
C HIS A 88 -1.90 5.43 -7.90
N ARG A 89 -3.12 5.56 -8.42
CA ARG A 89 -4.25 6.29 -7.80
C ARG A 89 -4.65 5.73 -6.47
N PHE A 90 -4.28 4.51 -6.13
CA PHE A 90 -4.32 4.09 -4.74
C PHE A 90 -3.59 5.11 -3.84
N LEU A 91 -2.34 5.44 -4.14
CA LEU A 91 -1.57 6.43 -3.40
C LEU A 91 -2.24 7.82 -3.49
N THR A 92 -2.77 8.19 -4.67
CA THR A 92 -3.50 9.45 -4.85
C THR A 92 -4.82 9.51 -4.06
N ASN A 93 -5.53 8.39 -3.91
CA ASN A 93 -6.74 8.30 -3.10
C ASN A 93 -6.38 8.38 -1.62
N LEU A 94 -5.27 7.76 -1.23
CA LEU A 94 -4.77 7.88 0.14
C LEU A 94 -4.48 9.34 0.50
N LEU A 95 -3.90 10.13 -0.42
CA LEU A 95 -3.73 11.58 -0.23
C LEU A 95 -5.06 12.31 0.07
N ASN A 96 -6.19 11.83 -0.49
CA ASN A 96 -7.51 12.41 -0.24
C ASN A 96 -8.10 12.02 1.13
N GLU A 97 -7.57 10.97 1.75
CA GLU A 97 -7.92 10.54 3.10
C GLU A 97 -6.98 11.14 4.16
N LEU A 98 -5.78 11.59 3.77
CA LEU A 98 -4.88 12.34 4.65
C LEU A 98 -5.55 13.61 5.19
N LYS A 99 -5.46 13.79 6.51
CA LYS A 99 -5.88 15.00 7.20
C LYS A 99 -4.69 15.69 7.83
N PHE A 100 -4.70 17.02 7.74
CA PHE A 100 -3.67 17.90 8.25
C PHE A 100 -4.27 18.79 9.34
N LYS A 101 -3.67 18.72 10.51
CA LYS A 101 -3.99 19.55 11.67
C LYS A 101 -3.31 20.90 11.50
N CYS A 102 -4.10 21.97 11.53
CA CYS A 102 -3.57 23.33 11.49
C CYS A 102 -2.90 23.68 12.83
N PRO A 103 -1.63 24.13 12.85
CA PRO A 103 -0.97 24.51 14.09
C PRO A 103 -1.61 25.74 14.75
N ASP A 104 -2.31 26.58 13.98
CA ASP A 104 -2.87 27.84 14.51
C ASP A 104 -4.27 27.67 15.13
N CYS A 105 -5.08 26.72 14.62
CA CYS A 105 -6.46 26.53 15.08
C CYS A 105 -6.78 25.08 15.51
N LEU A 106 -5.80 24.18 15.43
CA LEU A 106 -5.87 22.76 15.80
C LEU A 106 -6.95 21.93 15.09
N LYS A 107 -7.66 22.51 14.12
CA LYS A 107 -8.64 21.80 13.28
C LYS A 107 -7.95 20.97 12.20
N SER A 108 -8.56 19.83 11.88
CA SER A 108 -8.11 18.91 10.85
C SER A 108 -8.81 19.16 9.52
N TYR A 109 -8.04 19.19 8.44
CA TYR A 109 -8.53 19.45 7.09
C TYR A 109 -7.97 18.42 6.11
N LYS A 110 -8.75 18.05 5.09
CA LYS A 110 -8.18 17.40 3.90
C LYS A 110 -7.16 18.34 3.25
N PHE A 111 -6.14 17.80 2.58
CA PHE A 111 -5.02 18.59 2.06
C PHE A 111 -5.43 19.83 1.24
N GLN A 112 -6.37 19.69 0.29
CA GLN A 112 -6.81 20.83 -0.53
C GLN A 112 -7.48 21.92 0.31
N SER A 113 -8.34 21.52 1.26
CA SER A 113 -8.97 22.45 2.22
C SER A 113 -7.93 23.10 3.12
N TYR A 114 -6.89 22.37 3.52
CA TYR A 114 -5.79 22.89 4.32
C TYR A 114 -5.02 24.01 3.60
N LYS A 115 -4.70 23.83 2.31
CA LYS A 115 -4.09 24.88 1.48
C LYS A 115 -4.94 26.14 1.41
N VAL A 116 -6.24 25.98 1.15
CA VAL A 116 -7.18 27.11 1.08
C VAL A 116 -7.26 27.83 2.43
N HIS A 117 -7.38 27.06 3.51
CA HIS A 117 -7.40 27.58 4.88
C HIS A 117 -6.15 28.41 5.21
N LYS A 118 -4.94 27.90 4.90
CA LYS A 118 -3.67 28.61 5.11
C LYS A 118 -3.50 29.84 4.21
N THR A 119 -3.87 29.74 2.94
CA THR A 119 -3.74 30.86 1.99
C THR A 119 -4.70 32.01 2.27
N ARG A 120 -5.88 31.72 2.84
CA ARG A 120 -6.88 32.73 3.22
C ARG A 120 -6.68 33.31 4.62
N GLY A 121 -5.79 32.72 5.43
CA GLY A 121 -5.54 33.20 6.79
C GLY A 121 -6.75 33.05 7.73
N GLU A 122 -7.60 32.04 7.51
CA GLU A 122 -8.84 31.81 8.28
C GLU A 122 -8.59 31.30 9.72
N CYS A 123 -7.35 31.37 10.22
CA CYS A 123 -6.95 30.96 11.56
C CYS A 123 -7.15 32.11 12.56
N GLN A 124 -8.16 32.02 13.43
CA GLN A 124 -8.21 32.83 14.64
C GLN A 124 -7.27 32.20 15.67
N ARG A 125 -6.26 32.95 16.12
CA ARG A 125 -5.32 32.51 17.18
C ARG A 125 -6.12 32.22 18.46
N GLY A 126 -6.24 30.94 18.82
CA GLY A 126 -6.63 30.49 20.15
C GLY A 126 -5.41 29.85 20.81
N ALA A 127 -5.11 30.28 22.03
CA ALA A 127 -3.94 29.87 22.78
C ALA A 127 -3.94 28.37 23.11
N ASP A 128 -2.72 27.82 23.07
CA ASP A 128 -2.15 26.70 23.82
C ASP A 128 -2.80 25.31 23.75
N GLN A 129 -2.02 24.37 23.20
CA GLN A 129 -1.74 23.06 23.81
C GLN A 129 -0.50 22.47 23.10
N GLU A 130 0.66 22.51 23.76
CA GLU A 130 1.84 21.77 23.35
C GLU A 130 1.69 20.30 23.76
N GLU A 131 1.54 19.40 22.79
CA GLU A 131 1.76 17.96 23.01
C GLU A 131 3.22 17.63 22.67
N ASN A 132 3.94 17.12 23.66
CA ASN A 132 5.29 16.58 23.51
C ASN A 132 5.25 15.28 22.69
N ASP A 133 5.82 15.29 21.50
CA ASP A 133 5.94 14.10 20.66
C ASP A 133 7.39 13.68 20.44
N VAL A 134 7.70 12.49 20.94
CA VAL A 134 8.88 11.72 20.55
C VAL A 134 8.64 11.17 19.14
N VAL A 135 9.40 11.67 18.17
CA VAL A 135 9.39 11.17 16.79
C VAL A 135 10.30 9.94 16.71
N MET A 136 9.73 8.77 16.48
CA MET A 136 10.50 7.58 16.10
C MET A 136 10.91 7.71 14.63
N TYR A 137 12.19 7.98 14.41
CA TYR A 137 12.84 7.90 13.11
C TYR A 137 13.00 6.43 12.71
N GLN A 138 12.36 6.00 11.62
CA GLN A 138 12.84 4.83 10.89
C GLN A 138 13.66 5.32 9.70
N PRO A 139 14.93 4.91 9.56
CA PRO A 139 15.70 5.21 8.38
C PRO A 139 15.02 4.54 7.17
N ASN A 140 15.10 5.23 6.03
CA ASN A 140 14.79 4.67 4.71
C ASN A 140 15.20 3.20 4.63
N ALA A 141 14.24 2.34 4.29
CA ALA A 141 14.51 0.95 3.93
C ALA A 141 15.62 0.95 2.88
N MET A 142 16.79 0.45 3.29
CA MET A 142 17.91 0.26 2.40
C MET A 142 17.48 -0.66 1.26
N GLN A 143 17.71 -0.20 0.03
CA GLN A 143 17.64 -1.04 -1.16
C GLN A 143 18.72 -2.12 -1.06
N ASN A 144 18.34 -3.26 -0.52
CA ASN A 144 18.90 -4.55 -0.90
C ASN A 144 17.72 -5.51 -0.90
N ALA A 145 16.98 -5.51 -2.02
CA ALA A 145 16.05 -6.59 -2.30
C ALA A 145 16.90 -7.86 -2.49
N GLU A 146 17.19 -8.56 -1.40
CA GLU A 146 17.66 -9.93 -1.51
C GLU A 146 16.60 -10.71 -2.31
N LEU A 147 17.05 -11.42 -3.35
CA LEU A 147 16.17 -12.27 -4.14
C LEU A 147 15.40 -13.21 -3.20
N ILE A 148 14.11 -13.43 -3.47
CA ILE A 148 13.29 -14.41 -2.74
C ILE A 148 14.03 -15.76 -2.76
N LYS A 149 14.47 -16.22 -1.59
CA LYS A 149 15.31 -17.42 -1.42
C LYS A 149 14.49 -18.71 -1.32
N SER A 150 13.21 -18.58 -0.94
CA SER A 150 12.33 -19.71 -0.65
C SER A 150 10.90 -19.45 -1.10
N LEU A 151 10.21 -20.53 -1.49
CA LEU A 151 8.76 -20.58 -1.68
C LEU A 151 8.12 -21.18 -0.43
N PHE A 152 7.06 -20.56 0.07
CA PHE A 152 6.32 -21.04 1.23
C PHE A 152 4.94 -21.59 0.84
N ILE A 153 4.60 -22.76 1.37
CA ILE A 153 3.30 -23.42 1.17
C ILE A 153 2.68 -23.65 2.53
N LEU A 154 1.54 -23.00 2.80
CA LEU A 154 0.80 -23.20 4.05
C LEU A 154 -0.16 -24.37 3.88
N GLU A 155 0.01 -25.41 4.71
CA GLU A 155 -0.80 -26.62 4.65
C GLU A 155 -2.18 -26.37 5.27
N ARG A 156 -3.23 -26.57 4.46
CA ARG A 156 -4.63 -26.38 4.84
C ARG A 156 -4.99 -27.14 6.13
N ASP A 157 -5.86 -26.52 6.94
CA ASP A 157 -6.44 -27.11 8.17
C ASP A 157 -5.35 -27.61 9.16
N SER A 158 -4.14 -27.04 9.10
CA SER A 158 -2.98 -27.41 9.89
C SER A 158 -2.29 -26.18 10.49
N LYS A 159 -1.10 -26.36 11.10
CA LYS A 159 -0.21 -25.26 11.53
C LYS A 159 1.14 -25.30 10.80
N TYR A 160 1.22 -25.99 9.67
CA TYR A 160 2.49 -26.31 9.04
C TYR A 160 2.75 -25.46 7.80
N VAL A 161 3.91 -24.82 7.79
CA VAL A 161 4.47 -24.15 6.61
C VAL A 161 5.54 -25.06 6.02
N HIS A 162 5.45 -25.32 4.73
CA HIS A 162 6.50 -26.00 3.98
C HIS A 162 7.32 -24.94 3.26
N GLU A 163 8.61 -24.86 3.59
CA GLU A 163 9.58 -23.98 2.96
C GLU A 163 10.37 -24.77 1.90
N TYR A 164 10.19 -24.42 0.64
CA TYR A 164 11.03 -24.90 -0.45
C TYR A 164 12.15 -23.91 -0.72
N ILE A 165 13.38 -24.30 -0.36
CA ILE A 165 14.57 -23.47 -0.50
C ILE A 165 15.13 -23.66 -1.91
N PHE A 166 15.16 -22.60 -2.72
CA PHE A 166 15.53 -22.71 -4.13
C PHE A 166 16.98 -23.15 -4.35
N GLN A 167 17.89 -22.63 -3.52
CA GLN A 167 19.33 -22.88 -3.68
C GLN A 167 19.68 -24.35 -3.46
N THR A 168 19.14 -24.96 -2.40
CA THR A 168 19.41 -26.34 -2.01
C THR A 168 18.41 -27.32 -2.61
N LYS A 169 17.29 -26.83 -3.16
CA LYS A 169 16.15 -27.62 -3.65
C LYS A 169 15.55 -28.54 -2.59
N THR A 170 15.60 -28.11 -1.33
CA THR A 170 15.10 -28.88 -0.19
C THR A 170 13.74 -28.36 0.25
N LEU A 171 12.86 -29.28 0.63
CA LEU A 171 11.59 -28.96 1.27
C LEU A 171 11.72 -29.22 2.77
N VAL A 172 11.52 -28.20 3.59
CA VAL A 172 11.54 -28.30 5.05
C VAL A 172 10.17 -27.94 5.60
N ARG A 173 9.69 -28.73 6.57
CA ARG A 173 8.40 -28.51 7.21
C ARG A 173 8.61 -27.86 8.57
N HIS A 174 7.95 -26.73 8.78
CA HIS A 174 7.99 -25.96 10.01
C HIS A 174 6.60 -25.87 10.62
N GLN A 175 6.51 -25.97 11.94
CA GLN A 175 5.27 -25.71 12.66
C GLN A 175 5.24 -24.25 13.09
N VAL A 176 4.14 -23.56 12.79
CA VAL A 176 3.89 -22.19 13.22
C VAL A 176 3.29 -22.21 14.63
N THR A 177 3.87 -21.42 15.52
CA THR A 177 3.36 -21.18 16.87
C THR A 177 2.10 -20.33 16.80
N MET A 178 0.94 -20.97 16.76
CA MET A 178 -0.37 -20.32 16.80
C MET A 178 -1.40 -21.16 17.55
N ALA A 179 -2.43 -20.51 18.10
CA ALA A 179 -3.44 -21.19 18.92
C ALA A 179 -4.30 -22.16 18.10
N GLN A 180 -4.81 -21.71 16.95
CA GLN A 180 -5.69 -22.49 16.07
C GLN A 180 -4.98 -22.92 14.79
N ASN A 181 -5.55 -23.86 14.04
CA ASN A 181 -5.05 -24.19 12.71
C ASN A 181 -5.32 -23.03 11.73
N PHE A 182 -4.60 -22.99 10.60
CA PHE A 182 -4.84 -22.03 9.54
C PHE A 182 -6.31 -22.07 9.10
N PRO A 183 -6.98 -20.90 8.97
CA PRO A 183 -8.41 -20.84 8.67
C PRO A 183 -8.72 -21.42 7.30
N HIS A 184 -9.85 -22.08 7.09
CA HIS A 184 -10.23 -22.60 5.76
C HIS A 184 -10.40 -21.47 4.72
N ASN A 185 -9.94 -21.66 3.48
CA ASN A 185 -9.99 -20.64 2.40
C ASN A 185 -9.36 -19.28 2.75
N PHE A 186 -8.30 -19.29 3.56
CA PHE A 186 -7.36 -18.18 3.73
C PHE A 186 -6.61 -17.87 2.42
N GLN A 187 -5.88 -16.77 2.39
CA GLN A 187 -4.85 -16.49 1.38
C GLN A 187 -3.50 -16.26 2.05
N SER A 188 -2.43 -16.77 1.43
CA SER A 188 -1.05 -16.47 1.82
C SER A 188 -0.39 -15.57 0.78
N VAL A 189 0.31 -14.53 1.23
CA VAL A 189 1.04 -13.61 0.35
C VAL A 189 2.47 -13.47 0.83
N GLN A 190 3.43 -13.64 -0.07
CA GLN A 190 4.82 -13.27 0.17
C GLN A 190 5.12 -11.94 -0.54
N THR A 191 5.68 -10.96 0.17
CA THR A 191 6.13 -9.71 -0.44
C THR A 191 7.48 -9.92 -1.15
N PRO A 192 7.86 -9.02 -2.08
CA PRO A 192 9.21 -9.03 -2.69
C PRO A 192 10.34 -8.95 -1.66
N THR A 193 10.09 -8.39 -0.48
CA THR A 193 11.02 -8.33 0.67
C THR A 193 11.08 -9.62 1.48
N GLY A 194 10.35 -10.67 1.07
CA GLY A 194 10.36 -11.99 1.71
C GLY A 194 9.42 -12.14 2.90
N ARG A 195 8.67 -11.10 3.28
CA ARG A 195 7.71 -11.14 4.39
C ARG A 195 6.50 -12.00 4.00
N LEU A 196 6.04 -12.85 4.90
CA LEU A 196 4.97 -13.82 4.65
C LEU A 196 3.73 -13.47 5.46
N PHE A 197 2.58 -13.40 4.80
CA PHE A 197 1.31 -13.03 5.41
C PHE A 197 0.26 -14.13 5.24
N LEU A 198 -0.59 -14.28 6.25
CA LEU A 198 -1.77 -15.15 6.29
C LEU A 198 -3.00 -14.26 6.50
N ILE A 199 -3.95 -14.30 5.56
CA ILE A 199 -5.04 -13.34 5.48
C ILE A 199 -6.38 -14.06 5.37
N GLY A 200 -7.30 -13.71 6.27
CA GLY A 200 -8.69 -14.12 6.24
C GLY A 200 -8.91 -15.63 6.34
N GLY A 201 -10.06 -16.06 5.84
CA GLY A 201 -10.53 -17.43 5.89
C GLY A 201 -11.30 -17.77 7.17
N GLY A 202 -11.88 -18.95 7.21
CA GLY A 202 -12.69 -19.42 8.32
C GLY A 202 -13.90 -20.24 7.86
N ASP A 203 -14.80 -20.52 8.79
CA ASP A 203 -16.05 -21.22 8.48
C ASP A 203 -16.99 -20.29 7.69
N TYR A 204 -17.33 -20.68 6.47
CA TYR A 204 -18.25 -19.95 5.60
C TYR A 204 -19.66 -19.81 6.17
N ASN A 205 -20.12 -20.76 6.99
CA ASN A 205 -21.47 -20.73 7.55
C ASN A 205 -21.58 -19.83 8.79
N LYS A 206 -20.45 -19.36 9.31
CA LYS A 206 -20.35 -18.50 10.50
C LYS A 206 -19.66 -17.19 10.16
N MET A 207 -19.56 -16.29 11.13
CA MET A 207 -18.76 -15.07 11.02
C MET A 207 -17.65 -15.04 12.09
N PRO A 208 -16.70 -15.99 12.07
CA PRO A 208 -15.59 -15.97 13.02
C PRO A 208 -14.65 -14.79 12.74
N ASP A 209 -13.95 -14.34 13.79
CA ASP A 209 -12.94 -13.27 13.71
C ASP A 209 -11.87 -13.52 12.64
N SER A 210 -11.51 -14.79 12.40
CA SER A 210 -10.52 -15.19 11.40
C SER A 210 -10.81 -14.68 10.00
N LEU A 211 -12.08 -14.38 9.67
CA LEU A 211 -12.46 -13.81 8.37
C LEU A 211 -11.89 -12.40 8.17
N TYR A 212 -11.53 -11.72 9.25
CA TYR A 212 -11.04 -10.34 9.27
C TYR A 212 -9.55 -10.27 9.63
N GLU A 213 -8.97 -11.36 10.12
CA GLU A 213 -7.61 -11.35 10.65
C GLU A 213 -6.55 -11.34 9.54
N CYS A 214 -5.47 -10.63 9.84
CA CYS A 214 -4.24 -10.63 9.08
C CYS A 214 -3.10 -10.97 10.06
N TYR A 215 -2.25 -11.92 9.69
CA TYR A 215 -1.07 -12.29 10.44
C TYR A 215 0.16 -12.18 9.55
N GLU A 216 1.26 -11.71 10.12
CA GLU A 216 2.58 -11.90 9.54
C GLU A 216 3.24 -13.12 10.20
N ILE A 217 3.81 -14.02 9.39
CA ILE A 217 4.58 -15.16 9.87
C ILE A 217 6.04 -14.70 9.97
N MET A 218 6.50 -14.54 11.20
CA MET A 218 7.85 -14.11 11.54
C MET A 218 8.75 -15.34 11.72
N VAL A 219 9.89 -15.34 11.02
CA VAL A 219 10.93 -16.37 11.17
C VAL A 219 12.09 -15.79 11.95
N HIS A 220 12.35 -16.34 13.13
CA HIS A 220 13.49 -15.96 13.97
C HIS A 220 14.08 -17.21 14.63
N ASP A 221 15.40 -17.40 14.52
CA ASP A 221 16.10 -18.57 15.08
C ASP A 221 15.46 -19.92 14.72
N ASN A 222 15.08 -20.12 13.46
CA ASN A 222 14.34 -21.27 12.94
C ASN A 222 12.97 -21.53 13.59
N THR A 223 12.46 -20.60 14.39
CA THR A 223 11.10 -20.63 14.94
C THR A 223 10.16 -19.79 14.06
N TYR A 224 8.97 -20.33 13.83
CA TYR A 224 7.93 -19.69 13.03
C TYR A 224 6.83 -19.21 13.96
N ASN A 225 6.68 -17.91 14.13
CA ASN A 225 5.70 -17.30 15.03
C ASN A 225 4.74 -16.43 14.24
N ILE A 226 3.51 -16.26 14.72
CA ILE A 226 2.57 -15.29 14.14
C ILE A 226 2.67 -13.96 14.88
N LEU A 227 2.56 -12.87 14.12
CA LEU A 227 2.35 -11.52 14.61
C LEU A 227 1.02 -11.01 14.08
N SER A 228 0.07 -10.75 15.00
CA SER A 228 -1.22 -10.15 14.65
C SER A 228 -1.02 -8.76 14.06
N LYS A 229 -1.74 -8.48 12.98
CA LYS A 229 -1.79 -7.19 12.29
C LYS A 229 -3.17 -6.56 12.43
N ASP A 230 -3.31 -5.35 11.93
CA ASP A 230 -4.60 -4.68 11.83
C ASP A 230 -5.61 -5.56 11.07
N LYS A 231 -6.87 -5.48 11.49
CA LYS A 231 -7.94 -6.32 10.93
C LYS A 231 -8.48 -5.68 9.66
N MET A 232 -8.80 -6.51 8.67
CA MET A 232 -9.58 -6.10 7.52
C MET A 232 -10.94 -5.59 7.96
N LYS A 233 -11.53 -4.67 7.20
CA LYS A 233 -12.85 -4.12 7.45
C LYS A 233 -13.97 -5.08 7.03
N TYR A 234 -13.75 -5.87 5.99
CA TYR A 234 -14.77 -6.80 5.48
C TYR A 234 -14.33 -8.26 5.61
N ALA A 235 -15.30 -9.15 5.80
CA ALA A 235 -15.04 -10.58 5.94
C ALA A 235 -14.55 -11.22 4.64
N ARG A 236 -13.44 -11.94 4.71
CA ARG A 236 -12.77 -12.55 3.56
C ARG A 236 -12.76 -14.07 3.63
N HIS A 237 -13.53 -14.72 2.75
CA HIS A 237 -13.53 -16.18 2.58
C HIS A 237 -13.51 -16.52 1.10
N GLY A 238 -12.54 -17.32 0.63
CA GLY A 238 -12.39 -17.61 -0.80
C GLY A 238 -12.13 -16.34 -1.62
N HIS A 239 -11.46 -15.38 -1.01
CA HIS A 239 -11.00 -14.14 -1.62
C HIS A 239 -9.67 -14.38 -2.34
N SER A 240 -9.15 -13.37 -3.02
CA SER A 240 -7.79 -13.37 -3.56
C SER A 240 -6.98 -12.25 -2.94
N ALA A 241 -5.68 -12.50 -2.75
CA ALA A 241 -4.73 -11.51 -2.25
C ALA A 241 -3.45 -11.51 -3.10
N CYS A 242 -2.84 -10.35 -3.31
CA CYS A 242 -1.55 -10.23 -3.99
C CYS A 242 -0.73 -9.05 -3.44
N SER A 243 0.60 -9.16 -3.46
CA SER A 243 1.49 -8.05 -3.15
C SER A 243 1.52 -7.03 -4.30
N LEU A 244 1.66 -5.74 -3.96
CA LEU A 244 1.86 -4.64 -4.89
C LEU A 244 3.11 -3.86 -4.46
N GLY A 245 4.21 -4.04 -5.20
CA GLY A 245 5.51 -3.57 -4.78
C GLY A 245 5.94 -4.18 -3.44
N GLU A 246 6.82 -3.49 -2.72
CA GLU A 246 7.43 -4.02 -1.50
C GLU A 246 6.54 -3.95 -0.26
N LYS A 247 5.53 -3.07 -0.27
CA LYS A 247 4.90 -2.57 0.96
C LYS A 247 3.39 -2.78 1.06
N PHE A 248 2.75 -3.17 -0.04
CA PHE A 248 1.30 -3.23 -0.10
C PHE A 248 0.82 -4.64 -0.38
N ILE A 249 -0.27 -5.01 0.28
CA ILE A 249 -1.01 -6.24 -0.02
C ILE A 249 -2.43 -5.87 -0.36
N ILE A 250 -2.90 -6.35 -1.49
CA ILE A 250 -4.22 -6.03 -2.03
C ILE A 250 -5.09 -7.26 -1.87
N VAL A 251 -6.26 -7.09 -1.25
CA VAL A 251 -7.26 -8.14 -1.04
C VAL A 251 -8.52 -7.78 -1.80
N THR A 252 -9.06 -8.72 -2.57
CA THR A 252 -10.21 -8.47 -3.45
C THR A 252 -11.24 -9.57 -3.33
N GLY A 253 -12.52 -9.17 -3.39
CA GLY A 253 -13.67 -10.06 -3.41
C GLY A 253 -13.83 -10.92 -2.16
N SER A 254 -14.93 -11.67 -2.11
CA SER A 254 -15.24 -12.58 -1.01
C SER A 254 -16.47 -13.40 -1.37
N ARG A 255 -16.51 -14.65 -0.89
CA ARG A 255 -17.74 -15.45 -0.93
C ARG A 255 -18.77 -14.93 0.08
N LYS A 256 -18.33 -14.19 1.10
CA LYS A 256 -19.22 -13.49 2.03
C LYS A 256 -19.82 -12.27 1.36
N GLU A 257 -21.10 -12.01 1.67
CA GLU A 257 -21.85 -10.90 1.09
C GLU A 257 -22.23 -9.83 2.12
N ASN A 258 -21.88 -10.04 3.39
CA ASN A 258 -22.04 -9.07 4.47
C ASN A 258 -21.36 -7.75 4.10
N GLU A 259 -22.07 -6.64 4.25
CA GLU A 259 -21.59 -5.29 3.91
C GLU A 259 -21.07 -5.12 2.47
N GLY A 260 -21.50 -6.01 1.56
CA GLY A 260 -21.06 -6.01 0.18
C GLY A 260 -19.63 -6.52 -0.02
N ALA A 261 -19.06 -7.29 0.91
CA ALA A 261 -17.68 -7.78 0.89
C ALA A 261 -17.22 -8.41 -0.45
N GLN A 262 -18.15 -9.03 -1.19
CA GLN A 262 -17.91 -9.59 -2.52
C GLN A 262 -17.48 -8.56 -3.57
N LEU A 263 -17.89 -7.29 -3.40
CA LEU A 263 -17.53 -6.16 -4.26
C LEU A 263 -16.31 -5.40 -3.73
N LYS A 264 -15.91 -5.62 -2.48
CA LYS A 264 -14.90 -4.80 -1.82
C LYS A 264 -13.49 -5.21 -2.21
N ALA A 265 -12.63 -4.21 -2.32
CA ALA A 265 -11.19 -4.35 -2.39
C ALA A 265 -10.58 -3.53 -1.24
N GLU A 266 -9.52 -4.05 -0.63
CA GLU A 266 -8.79 -3.39 0.45
C GLU A 266 -7.29 -3.49 0.21
N CYS A 267 -6.53 -2.52 0.72
CA CYS A 267 -5.08 -2.49 0.67
C CYS A 267 -4.52 -2.43 2.08
N TYR A 268 -3.62 -3.34 2.42
CA TYR A 268 -2.82 -3.30 3.64
C TYR A 268 -1.47 -2.66 3.36
N ASN A 269 -1.04 -1.72 4.19
CA ASN A 269 0.35 -1.25 4.20
C ASN A 269 1.13 -1.96 5.31
N THR A 270 2.17 -2.69 4.91
CA THR A 270 2.98 -3.52 5.78
C THR A 270 3.94 -2.77 6.70
N ASP A 271 4.21 -1.49 6.44
CA ASP A 271 5.11 -0.65 7.24
C ASP A 271 4.38 -0.07 8.45
N ILE A 272 3.15 0.39 8.22
CA ILE A 272 2.37 1.14 9.22
C ILE A 272 1.30 0.28 9.90
N ASP A 273 1.09 -0.94 9.39
CA ASP A 273 0.10 -1.90 9.90
C ASP A 273 -1.33 -1.38 9.86
N ILE A 274 -1.82 -1.01 8.66
CA ILE A 274 -3.17 -0.44 8.47
C ILE A 274 -3.79 -0.89 7.15
N TRP A 275 -5.11 -1.13 7.18
CA TRP A 275 -5.95 -1.37 6.01
C TRP A 275 -6.65 -0.11 5.46
N PHE A 276 -6.80 -0.07 4.14
CA PHE A 276 -7.47 0.99 3.38
C PHE A 276 -8.54 0.42 2.47
N ASP A 277 -9.66 1.12 2.34
CA ASP A 277 -10.65 0.86 1.29
C ASP A 277 -10.07 1.20 -0.10
N LEU A 278 -10.28 0.32 -1.07
CA LEU A 278 -10.06 0.59 -2.49
C LEU A 278 -11.40 0.74 -3.22
N PRO A 279 -11.40 1.32 -4.45
CA PRO A 279 -12.57 1.27 -5.32
C PRO A 279 -13.08 -0.16 -5.49
N GLN A 280 -14.40 -0.30 -5.53
CA GLN A 280 -15.08 -1.60 -5.60
C GLN A 280 -14.90 -2.26 -6.98
N LEU A 281 -15.02 -3.58 -7.01
CA LEU A 281 -15.13 -4.36 -8.23
C LEU A 281 -16.45 -4.05 -8.93
N ASN A 282 -16.48 -4.10 -10.26
CA ASN A 282 -17.71 -3.94 -11.03
C ASN A 282 -18.65 -5.14 -10.85
N GLU A 283 -18.09 -6.34 -10.67
CA GLU A 283 -18.84 -7.55 -10.37
C GLU A 283 -18.27 -8.27 -9.14
N GLY A 284 -19.16 -8.54 -8.18
CA GLY A 284 -18.82 -9.22 -6.94
C GLY A 284 -18.46 -10.68 -7.18
N ARG A 285 -17.31 -11.11 -6.69
CA ARG A 285 -16.72 -12.40 -7.05
C ARG A 285 -15.94 -13.05 -5.91
N HIS A 286 -15.77 -14.36 -6.03
CA HIS A 286 -14.95 -15.20 -5.16
C HIS A 286 -14.32 -16.36 -5.93
N TYR A 287 -13.34 -17.03 -5.31
CA TYR A 287 -12.49 -18.04 -5.94
C TYR A 287 -11.89 -17.57 -7.29
N HIS A 288 -11.64 -16.27 -7.39
CA HIS A 288 -10.92 -15.62 -8.48
C HIS A 288 -9.43 -15.55 -8.17
N ALA A 289 -8.63 -15.12 -9.14
CA ALA A 289 -7.22 -14.79 -8.92
C ALA A 289 -7.00 -13.28 -9.02
N SER A 290 -6.03 -12.76 -8.28
CA SER A 290 -5.55 -11.40 -8.41
C SER A 290 -4.03 -11.40 -8.50
N CYS A 291 -3.47 -10.57 -9.37
CA CYS A 291 -2.03 -10.36 -9.41
C CYS A 291 -1.68 -8.90 -9.67
N SER A 292 -0.52 -8.49 -9.20
CA SER A 292 0.08 -7.22 -9.57
C SER A 292 0.92 -7.36 -10.84
N PHE A 293 1.02 -6.29 -11.60
CA PHE A 293 1.86 -6.21 -12.78
C PHE A 293 2.70 -4.94 -12.72
N VAL A 294 4.01 -5.10 -12.98
CA VAL A 294 5.02 -4.04 -12.99
C VAL A 294 4.96 -3.11 -11.78
N ASP A 295 4.74 -3.68 -10.59
CA ASP A 295 4.58 -2.99 -9.30
C ASP A 295 3.59 -1.82 -9.33
N ARG A 296 2.60 -1.90 -10.21
CA ARG A 296 1.71 -0.77 -10.47
C ARG A 296 0.27 -1.19 -10.61
N PHE A 297 -0.03 -2.09 -11.53
CA PHE A 297 -1.42 -2.44 -11.82
C PHE A 297 -1.84 -3.66 -11.02
N VAL A 298 -3.09 -3.71 -10.61
CA VAL A 298 -3.68 -4.92 -10.03
C VAL A 298 -4.79 -5.39 -10.94
N TYR A 299 -4.71 -6.65 -11.35
CA TYR A 299 -5.71 -7.31 -12.17
C TYR A 299 -6.43 -8.38 -11.35
N VAL A 300 -7.72 -8.51 -11.60
CA VAL A 300 -8.63 -9.44 -10.95
C VAL A 300 -9.26 -10.29 -12.05
N PHE A 301 -9.00 -11.59 -12.03
CA PHE A 301 -9.28 -12.51 -13.10
C PHE A 301 -10.39 -13.48 -12.72
N CYS A 302 -11.43 -13.52 -13.56
CA CYS A 302 -12.42 -14.59 -13.56
C CYS A 302 -13.06 -14.79 -12.18
N GLY A 303 -13.34 -16.04 -11.83
CA GLY A 303 -13.92 -16.45 -10.55
C GLY A 303 -15.37 -16.92 -10.68
N ILE A 304 -16.07 -16.91 -9.55
CA ILE A 304 -17.50 -17.19 -9.47
C ILE A 304 -18.23 -15.92 -9.06
N SER A 305 -19.18 -15.50 -9.89
CA SER A 305 -20.06 -14.38 -9.60
C SER A 305 -20.89 -14.69 -8.36
N ASN A 306 -20.84 -13.80 -7.36
CA ASN A 306 -21.70 -13.95 -6.18
C ASN A 306 -23.18 -13.79 -6.54
N GLN A 307 -23.50 -12.97 -7.54
CA GLN A 307 -24.89 -12.73 -7.93
C GLN A 307 -25.47 -13.90 -8.72
N THR A 308 -24.77 -14.35 -9.77
CA THR A 308 -25.31 -15.38 -10.68
C THR A 308 -24.93 -16.80 -10.29
N LYS A 309 -23.96 -16.96 -9.37
CA LYS A 309 -23.34 -18.24 -8.98
C LYS A 309 -22.70 -18.99 -10.17
N LYS A 310 -22.44 -18.30 -11.29
CA LYS A 310 -21.78 -18.85 -12.48
C LYS A 310 -20.31 -18.46 -12.52
N TYR A 311 -19.53 -19.26 -13.23
CA TYR A 311 -18.16 -18.89 -13.61
C TYR A 311 -18.19 -17.67 -14.53
N ILE A 312 -17.31 -16.73 -14.25
CA ILE A 312 -17.13 -15.52 -15.05
C ILE A 312 -15.73 -15.53 -15.66
N ASN A 313 -15.63 -15.03 -16.89
CA ASN A 313 -14.38 -14.87 -17.63
C ASN A 313 -13.95 -13.39 -17.72
N SER A 314 -14.62 -12.50 -16.98
CA SER A 314 -14.30 -11.07 -16.94
C SER A 314 -12.97 -10.85 -16.20
N ILE A 315 -12.14 -10.00 -16.78
CA ILE A 315 -10.91 -9.49 -16.17
C ILE A 315 -11.13 -8.02 -15.87
N GLU A 316 -10.91 -7.63 -14.62
CA GLU A 316 -10.99 -6.25 -14.18
C GLU A 316 -9.60 -5.75 -13.81
N ARG A 317 -9.27 -4.51 -14.18
CA ARG A 317 -8.10 -3.81 -13.65
C ARG A 317 -8.58 -2.84 -12.58
N LEU A 318 -8.08 -2.97 -11.36
CA LEU A 318 -8.37 -1.96 -10.33
C LEU A 318 -7.91 -0.59 -10.84
N PRO A 319 -8.72 0.47 -10.65
CA PRO A 319 -8.47 1.74 -11.27
C PRO A 319 -7.12 2.32 -10.81
N ASN A 320 -6.40 2.70 -11.86
CA ASN A 320 -5.13 3.40 -11.84
C ASN A 320 -5.20 4.77 -11.24
#